data_AF-A0AAD7NL94-F1
#
_entry.id   AF-A0AAD7NL94-F1
#
_cell.length_a   1.000
_cell.length_b   1.000
_cell.length_c   1.000
_cell.angle_alpha   90.00
_cell.angle_beta   90.00
_cell.angle_gamma   90.00
#
_symmetry.space_group_name_H-M   'P 1'
#
loop_
_entity.id
_entity.type
_entity.pdbx_description
1 polymer ?
#
loop_
_entity_poly.entity_id
_entity_poly.type
_entity_poly.pdbx_seq_one_letter_code
_entity_poly.pdbx_strand_id
1 'polypeptide(L)'
;RLMSRCLLFLKEKGLITPSDKFFTSMPNKLVPLCICGLCTSECDEHNFDGTMKPPTQVRDSYNHAQKMRAAMTYAFGRLCGLGSLPWHESEVSGRMVGNPSVSETVGTYMTSLQRRKVSFFCVYTFPAVLILLQVRAGETATSMKPFYLYLLLPHLAHLCPIHTLAEWLMVSGITYGYLFRKMASGDRVSPQNSHMVGLPLCFKLVN
;
A
#
# COMPACT_ATOMS: atom_id res chain seq x y z
N ARG A 1 3.66 19.12 13.22
CA ARG A 1 2.47 18.24 13.39
C ARG A 1 2.82 16.75 13.25
N LEU A 2 3.23 16.23 12.08
CA LEU A 2 3.54 14.80 11.90
C LEU A 2 4.72 14.32 12.76
N MET A 3 5.77 15.14 12.92
CA MET A 3 6.87 14.84 13.85
C MET A 3 6.41 14.72 15.31
N SER A 4 5.56 15.64 15.76
CA SER A 4 4.97 15.60 17.10
C SER A 4 4.14 14.33 17.30
N ARG A 5 3.35 13.94 16.29
CA ARG A 5 2.55 12.70 16.29
C ARG A 5 3.44 11.45 16.37
N CYS A 6 4.56 11.43 15.64
CA CYS A 6 5.59 10.39 15.75
C CYS A 6 6.12 10.27 17.18
N LEU A 7 6.52 11.39 17.81
CA LEU A 7 7.02 11.38 19.18
C LEU A 7 5.97 10.87 20.18
N LEU A 8 4.71 11.27 20.02
CA LEU A 8 3.61 10.79 20.86
C LEU A 8 3.44 9.28 20.72
N PHE A 9 3.40 8.77 19.49
CA PHE A 9 3.32 7.34 19.20
C PHE A 9 4.47 6.56 19.86
N LEU A 10 5.70 7.04 19.71
CA LEU A 10 6.87 6.35 20.28
C LEU A 10 6.85 6.34 21.81
N LYS A 11 6.38 7.41 22.44
CA LYS A 11 6.21 7.48 23.90
C LYS A 11 5.10 6.54 24.37
N GLU A 12 3.97 6.52 23.70
CA GLU A 12 2.84 5.64 24.02
C GLU A 12 3.21 4.16 23.94
N LYS A 13 4.05 3.80 22.96
CA LYS A 13 4.56 2.43 22.81
C LYS A 13 5.78 2.11 23.68
N GLY A 14 6.23 3.04 24.52
CA GLY A 14 7.41 2.85 25.37
C GLY A 14 8.71 2.63 24.60
N LEU A 15 8.77 3.06 23.33
CA LEU A 15 9.94 2.90 22.46
C LEU A 15 11.00 3.98 22.71
N ILE A 16 10.60 5.11 23.31
CA ILE A 16 11.49 6.18 23.76
C ILE A 16 11.06 6.63 25.16
N THR A 17 12.02 7.02 25.99
CA THR A 17 11.72 7.68 27.27
C THR A 17 11.33 9.15 27.02
N PRO A 18 10.63 9.81 27.97
CA PRO A 18 10.26 11.22 27.82
C PRO A 18 11.44 12.17 27.61
N SER A 19 12.62 11.80 28.12
CA SER A 19 13.89 12.52 28.00
C SER A 19 14.65 12.26 26.69
N ASP A 20 14.32 11.20 25.97
CA ASP A 20 15.08 10.81 24.78
C ASP A 20 14.83 11.74 23.60
N LYS A 21 15.92 12.20 22.99
CA LYS A 21 15.89 12.97 21.74
C LYS A 21 15.89 12.00 20.56
N PHE A 22 14.69 11.59 20.14
CA PHE A 22 14.54 10.73 18.96
C PHE A 22 15.07 11.36 17.66
N PHE A 23 14.79 12.65 17.45
CA PHE A 23 15.37 13.43 16.36
C PHE A 23 16.72 13.99 16.81
N THR A 24 17.79 13.34 16.38
CA THR A 24 19.18 13.65 16.77
C THR A 24 20.12 13.42 15.59
N SER A 25 21.29 14.06 15.63
CA SER A 25 22.39 13.85 14.67
C SER A 25 23.06 12.49 14.81
N MET A 26 22.76 11.73 15.87
CA MET A 26 23.22 10.35 16.06
C MET A 26 22.04 9.43 16.36
N PRO A 27 21.21 9.09 15.35
CA PRO A 27 20.03 8.27 15.56
C PRO A 27 20.42 6.82 15.89
N ASN A 28 19.61 6.17 16.72
CA ASN A 28 19.75 4.73 16.98
C ASN A 28 19.52 3.92 15.69
N LYS A 29 20.21 2.79 15.54
CA LYS A 29 20.03 1.87 14.40
C LYS A 29 18.58 1.41 14.18
N LEU A 30 17.74 1.43 15.21
CA LEU A 30 16.33 1.01 15.17
C LEU A 30 15.38 2.09 14.63
N VAL A 31 15.83 3.31 14.37
CA VAL A 31 14.98 4.42 13.88
C VAL A 31 14.19 4.06 12.60
N PRO A 32 14.74 3.38 11.59
CA PRO A 32 13.95 2.89 10.46
C PRO A 32 12.73 2.05 10.85
N LEU A 33 12.88 1.16 11.85
CA LEU A 33 11.80 0.32 12.34
C LEU A 33 10.74 1.15 13.08
N CYS A 34 11.16 2.17 13.83
CA CYS A 34 10.23 3.11 14.45
C CYS A 34 9.39 3.86 13.41
N ILE A 35 9.98 4.26 12.28
CA ILE A 35 9.26 4.90 11.16
C ILE A 35 8.26 3.92 10.53
N CYS A 36 8.68 2.69 10.24
CA CYS A 36 7.77 1.65 9.75
C CYS A 36 6.64 1.39 10.74
N GLY A 37 6.94 1.40 12.04
CA GLY A 37 5.94 1.18 13.08
C GLY A 37 4.91 2.29 13.18
N LEU A 38 5.31 3.55 13.06
CA LEU A 38 4.37 4.66 12.95
C LEU A 38 3.40 4.43 11.77
N CYS A 39 3.94 4.16 10.58
CA CYS A 39 3.11 3.87 9.40
C CYS A 39 2.23 2.63 9.60
N THR A 40 2.73 1.61 10.31
CA THR A 40 1.97 0.39 10.60
C THR A 40 0.79 0.72 11.48
N SER A 41 0.99 1.50 12.53
CA SER A 41 -0.05 1.85 13.50
C SER A 41 -1.21 2.64 12.87
N GLU A 42 -0.91 3.63 12.03
CA GLU A 42 -1.93 4.53 11.46
C GLU A 42 -2.52 4.03 10.15
N CYS A 43 -1.71 3.37 9.31
CA CYS A 43 -2.11 3.04 7.95
C CYS A 43 -2.33 1.54 7.75
N ASP A 44 -1.55 0.64 8.34
CA ASP A 44 -1.65 -0.78 8.00
C ASP A 44 -2.88 -1.47 8.63
N GLU A 45 -3.32 -2.53 7.98
CA GLU A 45 -4.37 -3.44 8.45
C GLU A 45 -3.83 -4.43 9.48
N HIS A 46 -2.52 -4.63 9.51
CA HIS A 46 -1.84 -5.52 10.45
C HIS A 46 -1.34 -4.77 11.68
N ASN A 47 -1.33 -5.47 12.81
CA ASN A 47 -0.65 -5.10 14.02
C ASN A 47 0.82 -5.56 13.98
N PHE A 48 1.60 -5.12 14.96
CA PHE A 48 3.02 -5.47 15.10
C PHE A 48 3.27 -6.96 15.36
N ASP A 49 2.30 -7.65 15.95
CA ASP A 49 2.30 -9.09 16.20
C ASP A 49 1.86 -9.90 14.97
N GLY A 50 1.55 -9.24 13.85
CA GLY A 50 1.04 -9.86 12.64
C GLY A 50 -0.47 -10.13 12.65
N THR A 51 -1.17 -9.83 13.75
CA THR A 51 -2.62 -9.98 13.81
C THR A 51 -3.32 -8.91 12.97
N MET A 52 -4.54 -9.19 12.54
CA MET A 52 -5.35 -8.18 11.83
C MET A 52 -6.01 -7.22 12.82
N LYS A 53 -5.96 -5.93 12.51
CA LYS A 53 -6.75 -4.92 13.22
C LYS A 53 -8.25 -5.08 12.94
N PRO A 54 -9.13 -4.69 13.87
CA PRO A 54 -10.57 -4.74 13.68
C PRO A 54 -11.02 -4.01 12.41
N PRO A 55 -12.01 -4.51 11.65
CA PRO A 55 -12.51 -3.85 10.45
C PRO A 55 -13.15 -2.48 10.75
N THR A 56 -13.65 -2.27 11.97
CA THR A 56 -14.24 -1.02 12.45
C THR A 56 -13.23 0.10 12.68
N GLN A 57 -11.94 -0.22 12.80
CA GLN A 57 -10.91 0.77 13.02
C GLN A 57 -10.66 1.57 11.74
N VAL A 58 -10.88 2.89 11.81
CA VAL A 58 -10.53 3.82 10.73
C VAL A 58 -9.00 3.83 10.56
N ARG A 59 -8.55 3.69 9.32
CA ARG A 59 -7.13 3.65 8.96
C ARG A 59 -6.84 4.73 7.93
N ASP A 60 -5.68 5.34 8.04
CA ASP A 60 -5.25 6.35 7.10
C ASP A 60 -4.80 5.72 5.76
N SER A 61 -4.82 6.53 4.70
CA SER A 61 -4.50 6.10 3.34
C SER A 61 -2.98 5.98 3.08
N TYR A 62 -2.59 5.34 1.98
CA TYR A 62 -1.19 5.29 1.55
C TYR A 62 -0.58 6.70 1.37
N ASN A 63 -1.37 7.67 0.88
CA ASN A 63 -0.93 9.05 0.74
C ASN A 63 -0.55 9.67 2.09
N HIS A 64 -1.25 9.32 3.17
CA HIS A 64 -0.89 9.75 4.52
C HIS A 64 0.42 9.11 4.98
N ALA A 65 0.62 7.82 4.72
CA ALA A 65 1.91 7.16 4.97
C ALA A 65 3.08 7.83 4.21
N GLN A 66 2.87 8.23 2.96
CA GLN A 66 3.86 8.97 2.18
C GLN A 66 4.18 10.34 2.83
N LYS A 67 3.17 11.05 3.33
CA LYS A 67 3.37 12.31 4.07
C LYS A 67 4.15 12.09 5.37
N MET A 68 3.86 11.02 6.11
CA MET A 68 4.63 10.65 7.31
C MET A 68 6.09 10.38 6.98
N ARG A 69 6.36 9.55 5.95
CA ARG A 69 7.74 9.30 5.49
C ARG A 69 8.44 10.58 5.06
N ALA A 70 7.80 11.43 4.25
CA ALA A 70 8.37 12.70 3.81
C ALA A 70 8.73 13.61 4.98
N ALA A 71 7.86 13.67 6.02
CA ALA A 71 8.15 14.42 7.23
C ALA A 71 9.36 13.88 7.99
N MET A 72 9.52 12.55 8.09
CA MET A 72 10.70 11.94 8.70
C MET A 72 11.97 12.21 7.88
N THR A 73 11.89 12.11 6.55
CA THR A 73 13.00 12.44 5.64
C THR A 73 13.46 13.87 5.85
N TYR A 74 12.53 14.83 5.93
CA TYR A 74 12.85 16.23 6.22
C TYR A 74 13.46 16.41 7.60
N ALA A 75 12.88 15.78 8.63
CA ALA A 75 13.35 15.89 10.01
C ALA A 75 14.81 15.41 10.15
N PHE A 76 15.10 14.21 9.68
CA PHE A 76 16.45 13.66 9.76
C PHE A 76 17.41 14.35 8.79
N GLY A 77 16.95 14.71 7.59
CA GLY A 77 17.81 15.31 6.58
C GLY A 77 18.18 16.75 6.90
N ARG A 78 17.19 17.58 7.24
CA ARG A 78 17.37 19.03 7.41
C ARG A 78 17.55 19.44 8.86
N LEU A 79 16.75 18.91 9.79
CA LEU A 79 16.80 19.33 11.20
C LEU A 79 17.92 18.62 11.97
N CYS A 80 18.17 17.34 11.69
CA CYS A 80 19.25 16.58 12.31
C CYS A 80 20.58 16.67 11.53
N GLY A 81 20.58 17.28 10.35
CA GLY A 81 21.77 17.48 9.52
C GLY A 81 22.32 16.21 8.84
N LEU A 82 21.52 15.14 8.73
CA LEU A 82 21.98 13.86 8.16
C LEU A 82 21.92 13.80 6.62
N GLY A 83 21.31 14.81 5.99
CA GLY A 83 21.18 14.90 4.54
C GLY A 83 20.26 13.83 3.93
N SER A 84 20.59 13.41 2.71
CA SER A 84 19.81 12.47 1.89
C SER A 84 20.55 11.16 1.57
N LEU A 85 21.72 10.94 2.20
CA LEU A 85 22.48 9.71 1.98
C LEU A 85 21.68 8.48 2.44
N PRO A 86 21.79 7.34 1.73
CA PRO A 86 21.19 6.09 2.19
C PRO A 86 21.66 5.73 3.61
N TRP A 87 20.75 5.19 4.42
CA TRP A 87 21.07 4.74 5.78
C TRP A 87 21.93 3.49 5.75
N HIS A 88 23.16 3.58 6.25
CA HIS A 88 24.11 2.46 6.29
C HIS A 88 25.07 2.58 7.48
N GLU A 89 25.75 1.49 7.83
CA GLU A 89 26.83 1.52 8.81
C GLU A 89 28.14 1.93 8.13
N SER A 90 28.83 2.93 8.68
CA SER A 90 30.11 3.39 8.17
C SER A 90 31.21 2.38 8.52
N GLU A 91 31.88 1.84 7.50
CA GLU A 91 33.00 0.89 7.68
C GLU A 91 34.16 1.46 8.51
N VAL A 92 34.36 2.79 8.45
CA VAL A 92 35.44 3.48 9.16
C VAL A 92 35.11 3.71 10.63
N SER A 93 33.87 4.10 10.93
CA SER A 93 33.49 4.53 12.28
C SER A 93 32.63 3.53 13.06
N GLY A 94 32.10 2.49 12.39
CA GLY A 94 31.13 1.55 12.97
C GLY A 94 29.81 2.21 13.37
N ARG A 95 29.54 3.43 12.90
CA ARG A 95 28.35 4.21 13.25
C ARG A 95 27.37 4.25 12.10
N MET A 96 26.09 4.31 12.43
CA MET A 96 25.05 4.53 11.44
C MET A 96 25.13 5.96 10.88
N VAL A 97 25.14 6.06 9.56
CA VAL A 97 25.22 7.31 8.81
C VAL A 97 24.13 7.37 7.74
N GLY A 98 23.80 8.59 7.30
CA GLY A 98 22.74 8.86 6.34
C GLY A 98 21.37 9.08 6.98
N ASN A 99 20.31 9.06 6.17
CA ASN A 99 18.95 9.37 6.59
C ASN A 99 18.14 8.09 6.84
N PRO A 100 17.70 7.82 8.09
CA PRO A 100 16.92 6.62 8.43
C PRO A 100 15.65 6.41 7.59
N SER A 101 15.00 7.49 7.15
CA SER A 101 13.77 7.46 6.31
C SER A 101 14.04 7.01 4.86
N VAL A 102 15.30 7.08 4.44
CA VAL A 102 15.80 6.65 3.12
C VAL A 102 16.40 5.25 3.18
N SER A 103 16.34 4.57 4.33
CA SER A 103 16.76 3.17 4.47
C SER A 103 15.99 2.23 3.55
N GLU A 104 16.65 1.11 3.19
CA GLU A 104 16.02 0.00 2.48
C GLU A 104 14.82 -0.55 3.26
N THR A 105 14.93 -0.67 4.58
CA THR A 105 13.84 -1.15 5.46
C THR A 105 12.55 -0.33 5.26
N VAL A 106 12.66 1.01 5.28
CA VAL A 106 11.50 1.89 5.09
C VAL A 106 11.01 1.82 3.63
N GLY A 107 11.93 1.75 2.66
CA GLY A 107 11.58 1.63 1.25
C GLY A 107 10.77 0.37 0.93
N THR A 108 11.26 -0.78 1.38
CA THR A 108 10.60 -2.08 1.21
C THR A 108 9.25 -2.12 1.92
N TYR A 109 9.19 -1.60 3.15
CA TYR A 109 7.92 -1.47 3.86
C TYR A 109 6.91 -0.62 3.08
N MET A 110 7.31 0.55 2.57
CA MET A 110 6.40 1.44 1.83
C MET A 110 5.87 0.80 0.54
N THR A 111 6.73 0.11 -0.21
CA THR A 111 6.31 -0.64 -1.42
C THR A 111 5.31 -1.73 -1.05
N SER A 112 5.56 -2.44 0.04
CA SER A 112 4.68 -3.49 0.56
C SER A 112 3.33 -2.93 1.01
N LEU A 113 3.35 -1.81 1.75
CA LEU A 113 2.14 -1.08 2.18
C LEU A 113 1.35 -0.57 0.98
N GLN A 114 2.02 -0.03 -0.04
CA GLN A 114 1.37 0.44 -1.27
C GLN A 114 0.58 -0.69 -1.92
N ARG A 115 1.19 -1.87 -2.06
CA ARG A 115 0.54 -3.06 -2.65
C ARG A 115 -0.67 -3.51 -1.82
N ARG A 116 -0.57 -3.52 -0.49
CA ARG A 116 -1.70 -3.85 0.40
C ARG A 116 -2.82 -2.82 0.34
N LYS A 117 -2.49 -1.54 0.15
CA LYS A 117 -3.44 -0.43 0.07
C LYS A 117 -4.10 -0.27 -1.30
N VAL A 118 -3.74 -1.09 -2.29
CA VAL A 118 -4.54 -1.23 -3.50
C VAL A 118 -5.78 -2.02 -3.14
N SER A 119 -6.93 -1.34 -3.04
CA SER A 119 -8.21 -2.00 -2.76
C SER A 119 -9.03 -2.21 -4.04
N PHE A 120 -10.02 -3.08 -3.88
CA PHE A 120 -10.86 -3.70 -4.91
C PHE A 120 -11.45 -2.74 -5.93
N PHE A 121 -11.59 -3.26 -7.15
CA PHE A 121 -12.33 -2.63 -8.23
C PHE A 121 -13.81 -3.01 -8.15
N CYS A 122 -14.71 -2.04 -8.01
CA CYS A 122 -16.13 -2.34 -8.21
C CYS A 122 -16.38 -2.44 -9.70
N VAL A 123 -16.88 -3.59 -10.16
CA VAL A 123 -17.23 -3.80 -11.57
C VAL A 123 -18.74 -3.60 -11.69
N TYR A 124 -19.15 -2.58 -12.42
CA TYR A 124 -20.56 -2.41 -12.81
C TYR A 124 -20.70 -2.69 -14.30
N THR A 125 -21.55 -3.67 -14.62
CA THR A 125 -21.99 -3.97 -15.98
C THR A 125 -23.31 -3.24 -16.23
N PHE A 126 -23.26 -2.05 -16.84
CA PHE A 126 -24.43 -1.46 -17.49
C PHE A 126 -24.30 -1.71 -19.00
N PRO A 127 -25.40 -1.89 -19.75
CA PRO A 127 -25.44 -2.74 -20.95
C PRO A 127 -24.54 -2.33 -22.13
N ALA A 128 -23.78 -1.24 -22.04
CA ALA A 128 -22.80 -0.81 -23.05
C ALA A 128 -21.43 -0.36 -22.48
N VAL A 129 -21.21 -0.38 -21.16
CA VAL A 129 -19.98 0.15 -20.52
C VAL A 129 -19.65 -0.68 -19.27
N LEU A 130 -18.41 -1.17 -19.20
CA LEU A 130 -17.86 -1.73 -17.97
C LEU A 130 -17.17 -0.62 -17.19
N ILE A 131 -17.74 -0.29 -16.02
CA ILE A 131 -17.12 0.66 -15.10
C ILE A 131 -16.29 -0.15 -14.12
N LEU A 132 -14.99 0.10 -14.13
CA LEU A 132 -14.08 -0.43 -13.15
C LEU A 132 -13.72 0.73 -12.20
N LEU A 133 -14.07 0.58 -10.93
CA LEU A 133 -13.84 1.60 -9.90
C LEU A 133 -12.75 1.14 -8.95
N GLN A 134 -11.54 1.65 -9.10
CA GLN A 134 -10.51 1.44 -8.08
C GLN A 134 -10.96 2.11 -6.79
N VAL A 135 -11.32 1.35 -5.76
CA VAL A 135 -11.57 1.92 -4.44
C VAL A 135 -10.25 1.86 -3.69
N ARG A 136 -9.81 2.97 -3.07
CA ARG A 136 -8.70 2.93 -2.12
C ARG A 136 -9.25 2.57 -0.74
N ALA A 137 -8.52 1.75 0.03
CA ALA A 137 -8.90 1.45 1.42
C ALA A 137 -9.19 2.75 2.18
N GLY A 138 -10.44 2.92 2.65
CA GLY A 138 -10.88 4.08 3.42
C GLY A 138 -11.53 5.23 2.62
N GLU A 139 -11.61 5.13 1.28
CA GLU A 139 -12.36 6.09 0.45
C GLU A 139 -13.71 5.47 0.01
N THR A 140 -14.77 6.26 0.01
CA THR A 140 -16.06 5.85 -0.58
C THR A 140 -15.97 5.86 -2.11
N ALA A 141 -16.68 4.96 -2.79
CA ALA A 141 -16.67 4.83 -4.26
C ALA A 141 -17.00 6.13 -5.02
N THR A 142 -17.58 7.12 -4.34
CA THR A 142 -17.95 8.44 -4.85
C THR A 142 -16.78 9.41 -5.07
N SER A 143 -15.60 9.17 -4.51
CA SER A 143 -14.50 10.16 -4.51
C SER A 143 -13.48 10.02 -5.65
N MET A 144 -13.56 8.98 -6.48
CA MET A 144 -12.48 8.63 -7.41
C MET A 144 -12.94 8.58 -8.87
N LYS A 145 -12.03 8.92 -9.80
CA LYS A 145 -12.31 8.91 -11.23
C LYS A 145 -12.42 7.47 -11.75
N PRO A 146 -13.58 7.04 -12.28
CA PRO A 146 -13.71 5.74 -12.93
C PRO A 146 -12.89 5.70 -14.22
N PHE A 147 -12.51 4.48 -14.62
CA PHE A 147 -12.05 4.20 -15.97
C PHE A 147 -13.13 3.41 -16.69
N TYR A 148 -13.33 3.78 -17.95
CA TYR A 148 -14.43 3.28 -18.77
C TYR A 148 -13.84 2.38 -19.85
N LEU A 149 -14.32 1.13 -19.90
CA LEU A 149 -14.20 0.32 -21.11
C LEU A 149 -15.46 0.53 -21.92
N TYR A 150 -15.31 0.76 -23.21
CA TYR A 150 -16.42 0.97 -24.14
C TYR A 150 -16.69 -0.29 -24.94
N LEU A 151 -17.98 -0.56 -25.15
CA LEU A 151 -18.40 -1.62 -26.05
C LEU A 151 -18.01 -1.22 -27.47
N LEU A 152 -17.18 -2.02 -28.13
CA LEU A 152 -16.89 -1.83 -29.55
C LEU A 152 -18.07 -2.33 -30.38
N LEU A 153 -18.18 -1.81 -31.60
CA LEU A 153 -19.24 -2.21 -32.55
C LEU A 153 -19.18 -3.73 -32.83
N PRO A 154 -20.30 -4.37 -33.22
CA PRO A 154 -20.37 -5.82 -33.40
C PRO A 154 -19.31 -6.42 -34.33
N HIS A 155 -18.94 -5.71 -35.40
CA HIS A 155 -17.89 -6.17 -36.33
C HIS A 155 -16.48 -6.13 -35.73
N LEU A 156 -16.29 -5.40 -34.63
CA LEU A 156 -15.06 -5.37 -33.82
C LEU A 156 -15.22 -6.13 -32.50
N ALA A 157 -16.26 -6.96 -32.35
CA ALA A 157 -16.55 -7.69 -31.12
C ALA A 157 -15.35 -8.54 -30.64
N HIS A 158 -14.57 -9.08 -31.58
CA HIS A 158 -13.35 -9.86 -31.31
C HIS A 158 -12.19 -9.04 -30.71
N LEU A 159 -12.25 -7.70 -30.81
CA LEU A 159 -11.31 -6.77 -30.19
C LEU A 159 -11.92 -6.09 -28.96
N CYS A 160 -13.17 -6.38 -28.63
CA CYS A 160 -13.91 -5.66 -27.59
C CYS A 160 -13.47 -6.12 -26.20
N PRO A 161 -12.76 -5.28 -25.42
CA PRO A 161 -12.30 -5.67 -24.09
C PRO A 161 -13.46 -5.95 -23.13
N ILE A 162 -14.65 -5.37 -23.35
CA ILE A 162 -15.84 -5.70 -22.56
C ILE A 162 -16.30 -7.13 -22.83
N HIS A 163 -16.43 -7.54 -24.11
CA HIS A 163 -16.86 -8.91 -24.42
C HIS A 163 -15.86 -9.94 -23.90
N THR A 164 -14.57 -9.72 -24.15
CA THR A 164 -13.52 -10.61 -23.66
C THR A 164 -13.53 -10.71 -22.13
N LEU A 165 -13.73 -9.59 -21.44
CA LEU A 165 -13.78 -9.59 -19.98
C LEU A 165 -15.07 -10.22 -19.42
N ALA A 166 -16.21 -10.01 -20.08
CA ALA A 166 -17.48 -10.65 -19.71
C ALA A 166 -17.42 -12.16 -19.90
N GLU A 167 -16.94 -12.63 -21.06
CA GLU A 167 -16.70 -14.06 -21.33
C GLU A 167 -15.73 -14.66 -20.32
N TRP A 168 -14.62 -13.97 -20.02
CA TRP A 168 -13.67 -14.40 -19.00
C TRP A 168 -14.32 -14.56 -17.62
N LEU A 169 -15.13 -13.59 -17.19
CA LEU A 169 -15.83 -13.64 -15.91
C LEU A 169 -16.85 -14.79 -15.86
N MET A 170 -17.58 -15.03 -16.95
CA MET A 170 -18.51 -16.15 -17.06
C MET A 170 -17.80 -17.51 -17.01
N VAL A 171 -16.72 -17.68 -17.78
CA VAL A 171 -15.98 -18.95 -17.88
C VAL A 171 -15.20 -19.24 -16.60
N SER A 172 -14.60 -18.22 -15.98
CA SER A 172 -13.80 -18.39 -14.77
C SER A 172 -14.64 -18.60 -13.51
N GLY A 173 -15.92 -18.20 -13.53
CA GLY A 173 -16.81 -18.26 -12.36
C GLY A 173 -16.40 -17.34 -11.21
N ILE A 174 -15.49 -16.39 -11.46
CA ILE A 174 -14.99 -15.49 -10.42
C ILE A 174 -16.01 -14.38 -10.20
N THR A 175 -16.60 -14.34 -9.00
CA THR A 175 -17.56 -13.28 -8.62
C THR A 175 -16.95 -12.23 -7.69
N TYR A 176 -15.81 -12.55 -7.06
CA TYR A 176 -15.04 -11.66 -6.22
C TYR A 176 -13.57 -12.12 -6.12
N GLY A 177 -12.69 -11.22 -5.67
CA GLY A 177 -11.27 -11.50 -5.44
C GLY A 177 -10.40 -10.92 -6.54
N TYR A 178 -9.29 -11.56 -6.90
CA TYR A 178 -8.46 -11.10 -8.01
C TYR A 178 -9.12 -11.36 -9.38
N LEU A 179 -9.14 -10.34 -10.25
CA LEU A 179 -9.59 -10.39 -11.64
C LEU A 179 -8.71 -11.31 -12.47
N PHE A 180 -7.40 -11.21 -12.26
CA PHE A 180 -6.39 -12.07 -12.85
C PHE A 180 -5.77 -12.93 -11.74
N ARG A 181 -6.36 -14.10 -11.51
CA ARG A 181 -5.81 -15.08 -10.58
C ARG A 181 -4.57 -15.75 -11.17
N LYS A 182 -3.75 -16.32 -10.29
CA LYS A 182 -2.59 -17.12 -10.69
C LYS A 182 -3.03 -18.28 -11.59
N MET A 183 -2.24 -18.61 -12.60
CA MET A 183 -2.48 -19.79 -13.42
C MET A 183 -1.92 -21.02 -12.70
N ALA A 184 -2.74 -22.06 -12.57
CA ALA A 184 -2.36 -23.40 -12.16
C ALA A 184 -1.83 -24.20 -13.36
N SER A 185 -1.34 -25.42 -13.10
CA SER A 185 -0.87 -26.33 -14.15
C SER A 185 -1.93 -26.59 -15.22
N GLY A 186 -1.51 -26.64 -16.49
CA GLY A 186 -2.40 -26.86 -17.63
C GLY A 186 -3.24 -25.63 -18.00
N ASP A 187 -2.69 -24.43 -17.79
CA ASP A 187 -3.30 -23.13 -18.13
C ASP A 187 -4.70 -22.92 -17.52
N ARG A 188 -4.94 -23.51 -16.35
CA ARG A 188 -6.19 -23.35 -15.61
C ARG A 188 -6.09 -22.21 -14.63
N VAL A 189 -7.20 -21.50 -14.42
CA VAL A 189 -7.28 -20.49 -13.38
C VAL A 189 -7.19 -21.16 -12.01
N SER A 190 -6.30 -20.68 -11.14
CA SER A 190 -6.19 -21.17 -9.76
C SER A 190 -7.49 -20.88 -8.99
N PRO A 191 -8.06 -21.88 -8.28
CA PRO A 191 -9.21 -21.66 -7.42
C PRO A 191 -8.84 -20.82 -6.19
N GLN A 192 -7.56 -20.80 -5.81
CA GLN A 192 -7.06 -19.95 -4.74
C GLN A 192 -7.14 -18.47 -5.16
N ASN A 193 -7.64 -17.62 -4.26
CA ASN A 193 -7.70 -16.17 -4.45
C ASN A 193 -6.30 -15.54 -4.32
N SER A 194 -5.42 -15.88 -5.26
CA SER A 194 -4.05 -15.40 -5.36
C SER A 194 -3.85 -14.74 -6.72
N HIS A 195 -3.16 -13.61 -6.74
CA HIS A 195 -2.98 -12.81 -7.95
C HIS A 195 -1.95 -13.41 -8.89
N MET A 196 -2.13 -13.16 -10.19
CA MET A 196 -1.07 -13.31 -11.17
C MET A 196 0.07 -12.32 -10.85
N VAL A 197 1.32 -12.77 -10.97
CA VAL A 197 2.50 -11.95 -10.67
C VAL A 197 2.46 -10.69 -11.53
N GLY A 198 2.54 -9.52 -10.89
CA GLY A 198 2.48 -8.22 -11.56
C GLY A 198 1.08 -7.65 -11.82
N LEU A 199 0.00 -8.39 -11.54
CA LEU A 199 -1.39 -7.96 -11.80
C LEU A 199 -2.30 -8.14 -10.56
N PRO A 200 -2.09 -7.39 -9.46
CA PRO A 200 -2.92 -7.47 -8.26
C PRO A 200 -4.23 -6.66 -8.41
N LEU A 201 -4.98 -6.92 -9.48
CA LEU A 201 -6.28 -6.30 -9.75
C LEU A 201 -7.36 -7.10 -9.03
N CYS A 202 -7.96 -6.56 -7.98
CA CYS A 202 -9.09 -7.17 -7.28
C CYS A 202 -10.43 -6.65 -7.80
N PHE A 203 -11.52 -7.39 -7.69
CA PHE A 203 -12.85 -6.91 -8.01
C PHE A 203 -13.96 -7.60 -7.22
N LYS A 204 -15.13 -6.97 -7.19
CA LYS A 204 -16.38 -7.58 -6.73
C LYS A 204 -17.47 -7.23 -7.73
N LEU A 205 -18.17 -8.23 -8.24
CA LEU A 205 -19.37 -8.01 -9.05
C LEU A 205 -20.49 -7.53 -8.13
N VAL A 206 -21.13 -6.44 -8.52
CA VAL A 206 -22.37 -5.95 -7.92
C VAL A 206 -23.46 -6.19 -8.95
N ASN A 207 -24.40 -7.07 -8.61
CA ASN A 207 -25.62 -7.31 -9.38
C ASN A 207 -26.60 -6.15 -9.20
#